data_AF-A0A6M3JRG3-F1
#
_entry.id   AF-A0A6M3JRG3-F1
#
_cell.length_a   1.000
_cell.length_b   1.000
_cell.length_c   1.000
_cell.angle_alpha   90.00
_cell.angle_beta   90.00
_cell.angle_gamma   90.00
#
_symmetry.space_group_name_H-M   'P 1'
#
loop_
_entity.id
_entity.type
_entity.pdbx_description
1 polymer ?
#
loop_
_entity_poly.entity_id
_entity_poly.type
_entity_poly.pdbx_seq_one_letter_code
_entity_poly.pdbx_strand_id
1 'polypeptide(L)'
;MLKETDIPLSSQQYNVVTDATLQPLEIKNAFHNFQQIKSEFDSGIAIDAYTQKLKYTDPKRAPKDDYPTPTETTVPCIIVGSGITLDKAGPLLKDWDYPIITSSSHATTLAYYGHDPEMIFVLDPKTRKAELEPVPTFYWERSDSNIVVHPGLYPELINAWPAEWGKMYFREVNPAKEFYYKTLAIAYDFITTFMFLFSSATSGQVGLAHMLGYNPLFLVGCEFGAPGLKDRFTRYFYEGGDWRAEQPPDPPKSQLVESIYGVPTYPILIHYRRALAAVWRCDMPQLIQTSNIGNFRECPYVPIEEIVECQGMGLESVYWTKDHIKEISDRLMAHGKMFAVPLARRPDGKEALRFLELDSGPDCIQKMERYLDALEQLVQKNPPEDAELIFDKAKSMDYIKRLYKEVGGAL
;
A
#
# COMPACT_ATOMS: atom_id res chain seq x y z
N MET A 1 -7.14 34.56 12.55
CA MET A 1 -6.73 35.08 11.22
C MET A 1 -5.92 34.00 10.52
N LEU A 2 -6.59 33.15 9.74
CA LEU A 2 -5.92 32.24 8.80
C LEU A 2 -5.65 33.09 7.55
N LYS A 3 -4.37 33.19 7.15
CA LYS A 3 -3.95 34.07 6.04
C LYS A 3 -4.28 33.42 4.70
N GLU A 4 -4.86 34.23 3.81
CA GLU A 4 -4.93 34.00 2.36
C GLU A 4 -3.53 33.70 1.81
N THR A 5 -3.22 32.43 1.51
CA THR A 5 -2.27 32.00 0.46
C THR A 5 -2.37 30.48 0.28
N ASP A 6 -3.55 29.99 -0.11
CA ASP A 6 -3.72 28.61 -0.57
C ASP A 6 -3.24 28.49 -2.03
N ILE A 7 -1.94 28.66 -2.23
CA ILE A 7 -1.29 28.21 -3.48
C ILE A 7 -1.09 26.69 -3.31
N PRO A 8 -1.68 25.84 -4.17
CA PRO A 8 -1.50 24.41 -4.07
C PRO A 8 -0.01 24.07 -4.20
N LEU A 9 0.47 23.32 -3.21
CA LEU A 9 1.84 22.84 -3.17
C LEU A 9 2.02 21.79 -4.27
N SER A 10 3.06 21.92 -5.09
CA SER A 10 3.57 20.81 -5.91
C SER A 10 3.85 19.59 -5.02
N SER A 11 3.94 18.37 -5.56
CA SER A 11 4.29 17.18 -4.77
C SER A 11 5.55 17.39 -3.92
N GLN A 12 6.54 18.09 -4.47
CA GLN A 12 7.76 18.49 -3.77
C GLN A 12 7.48 19.47 -2.63
N GLN A 13 6.64 20.47 -2.84
CA GLN A 13 6.26 21.43 -1.80
C GLN A 13 5.38 20.80 -0.72
N TYR A 14 4.50 19.85 -1.09
CA TYR A 14 3.70 19.07 -0.16
C TYR A 14 4.61 18.23 0.71
N ASN A 15 5.61 17.55 0.12
CA ASN A 15 6.61 16.80 0.86
C ASN A 15 7.41 17.72 1.78
N VAL A 16 7.87 18.89 1.33
CA VAL A 16 8.60 19.84 2.19
C VAL A 16 7.76 20.32 3.38
N VAL A 17 6.50 20.69 3.16
CA VAL A 17 5.61 21.16 4.24
C VAL A 17 5.23 20.02 5.18
N THR A 18 4.92 18.86 4.60
CA THR A 18 4.60 17.64 5.34
C THR A 18 5.79 17.20 6.16
N ASP A 19 6.99 17.16 5.60
CA ASP A 19 8.24 16.78 6.28
C ASP A 19 8.59 17.74 7.40
N ALA A 20 8.53 19.06 7.14
CA ALA A 20 8.80 20.08 8.16
C ALA A 20 7.85 19.98 9.37
N THR A 21 6.63 19.50 9.15
CA THR A 21 5.62 19.40 10.22
C THR A 21 5.60 18.01 10.87
N LEU A 22 5.76 16.95 10.07
CA LEU A 22 5.63 15.56 10.50
C LEU A 22 6.87 15.03 11.16
N GLN A 23 8.04 15.26 10.57
CA GLN A 23 9.27 14.64 11.05
C GLN A 23 9.55 14.95 12.54
N PRO A 24 9.36 16.19 13.04
CA PRO A 24 9.53 16.47 14.46
C PRO A 24 8.53 15.72 15.35
N LEU A 25 7.28 15.56 14.90
CA LEU A 25 6.23 14.84 15.63
C LEU A 25 6.49 13.33 15.64
N GLU A 26 6.87 12.76 14.51
CA GLU A 26 7.27 11.35 14.36
C GLU A 26 8.43 11.03 15.31
N ILE A 27 9.50 11.84 15.30
CA ILE A 27 10.65 11.67 16.19
C ILE A 27 10.22 11.76 17.66
N LYS A 28 9.46 12.80 18.03
CA LYS A 28 9.02 13.03 19.41
C LYS A 28 8.18 11.87 19.93
N ASN A 29 7.20 11.42 19.15
CA ASN A 29 6.27 10.37 19.58
C ASN A 29 6.92 8.98 19.54
N ALA A 30 7.86 8.74 18.63
CA ALA A 30 8.56 7.46 18.54
C ALA A 30 9.32 7.11 19.82
N PHE A 31 9.91 8.07 20.54
CA PHE A 31 10.56 7.74 21.81
C PHE A 31 9.56 7.35 22.91
N HIS A 32 8.34 7.89 22.90
CA HIS A 32 7.28 7.44 23.80
C HIS A 32 6.79 6.04 23.43
N ASN A 33 6.59 5.79 22.14
CA ASN A 33 6.16 4.48 21.64
C ASN A 33 7.22 3.40 21.90
N PHE A 34 8.51 3.73 21.90
CA PHE A 34 9.59 2.76 22.09
C PHE A 34 9.40 1.92 23.36
N GLN A 35 9.13 2.57 24.49
CA GLN A 35 8.98 1.86 25.77
C GLN A 35 7.74 0.96 25.76
N GLN A 36 6.63 1.47 25.23
CA GLN A 36 5.38 0.73 25.13
C GLN A 36 5.53 -0.48 24.20
N ILE A 37 5.96 -0.27 22.95
CA ILE A 37 6.11 -1.31 21.94
C ILE A 37 7.06 -2.38 22.44
N LYS A 38 8.20 -1.99 23.03
CA LYS A 38 9.13 -2.96 23.62
C LYS A 38 8.46 -3.81 24.69
N SER A 39 7.71 -3.20 25.62
CA SER A 39 6.97 -3.93 26.65
C SER A 39 5.89 -4.86 26.07
N GLU A 40 5.22 -4.46 24.98
CA GLU A 40 4.21 -5.29 24.30
C GLU A 40 4.85 -6.50 23.59
N PHE A 41 6.02 -6.34 22.98
CA PHE A 41 6.80 -7.45 22.43
C PHE A 41 7.34 -8.38 23.52
N ASP A 42 7.90 -7.81 24.60
CA ASP A 42 8.45 -8.58 25.73
C ASP A 42 7.37 -9.42 26.45
N SER A 43 6.12 -8.95 26.44
CA SER A 43 4.95 -9.66 27.01
C SER A 43 4.22 -10.59 26.05
N GLY A 44 4.56 -10.55 24.75
CA GLY A 44 3.89 -11.34 23.70
C GLY A 44 2.51 -10.82 23.27
N ILE A 45 2.12 -9.61 23.70
CA ILE A 45 0.91 -8.89 23.28
C ILE A 45 1.02 -8.46 21.81
N ALA A 46 2.23 -8.10 21.39
CA ALA A 46 2.53 -7.67 20.04
C ALA A 46 3.40 -8.69 19.30
N ILE A 47 3.30 -8.68 17.98
CA ILE A 47 4.15 -9.45 17.10
C ILE A 47 4.66 -8.62 15.94
N ASP A 48 5.78 -9.06 15.40
CA ASP A 48 6.25 -8.62 14.09
C ASP A 48 5.36 -9.22 12.99
N ALA A 49 4.91 -8.40 12.03
CA ALA A 49 4.05 -8.85 10.92
C ALA A 49 4.67 -10.01 10.09
N TYR A 50 5.99 -10.10 10.00
CA TYR A 50 6.72 -11.20 9.39
C TYR A 50 6.64 -12.48 10.23
N THR A 51 6.63 -12.35 11.56
CA THR A 51 6.38 -13.51 12.43
C THR A 51 4.96 -14.04 12.22
N GLN A 52 3.99 -13.16 11.98
CA GLN A 52 2.63 -13.59 11.65
C GLN A 52 2.56 -14.39 10.34
N LYS A 53 3.29 -13.96 9.31
CA LYS A 53 3.44 -14.74 8.06
C LYS A 53 3.88 -16.19 8.34
N LEU A 54 4.83 -16.40 9.28
CA LEU A 54 5.30 -17.74 9.62
C LEU A 54 4.22 -18.59 10.29
N LYS A 55 3.28 -18.00 11.04
CA LYS A 55 2.18 -18.73 11.70
C LYS A 55 1.10 -19.19 10.72
N TYR A 56 0.87 -18.45 9.64
CA TYR A 56 -0.10 -18.81 8.59
C TYR A 56 0.34 -20.00 7.71
N THR A 57 1.42 -20.70 8.07
CA THR A 57 1.94 -21.87 7.35
C THR A 57 1.42 -23.23 7.90
N ASP A 58 0.16 -23.33 8.34
CA ASP A 58 -0.40 -24.59 8.89
C ASP A 58 -0.12 -25.80 7.94
N PRO A 59 0.71 -26.76 8.37
CA PRO A 59 1.10 -27.93 7.57
C PRO A 59 -0.05 -28.86 7.20
N LYS A 60 -1.22 -28.77 7.86
CA LYS A 60 -2.37 -29.65 7.60
C LYS A 60 -3.14 -29.31 6.33
N ARG A 61 -2.80 -28.21 5.65
CA ARG A 61 -3.32 -27.82 4.34
C ARG A 61 -2.23 -27.69 3.27
N ALA A 62 -1.05 -28.27 3.50
CA ALA A 62 0.00 -28.32 2.49
C ALA A 62 -0.46 -29.15 1.27
N PRO A 63 -0.36 -28.64 0.04
CA PRO A 63 -0.69 -29.40 -1.17
C PRO A 63 0.29 -30.55 -1.36
N LYS A 64 -0.23 -31.69 -1.85
CA LYS A 64 0.57 -32.83 -2.29
C LYS A 64 1.41 -32.46 -3.52
N ASP A 65 2.61 -33.02 -3.55
CA ASP A 65 3.71 -32.79 -4.49
C ASP A 65 3.25 -32.81 -5.97
N ASP A 66 3.62 -31.75 -6.71
CA ASP A 66 3.89 -31.69 -8.17
C ASP A 66 3.44 -30.40 -8.91
N TYR A 67 3.30 -29.24 -8.25
CA TYR A 67 3.17 -27.94 -8.95
C TYR A 67 4.32 -26.95 -8.61
N PRO A 68 4.81 -26.17 -9.60
CA PRO A 68 5.87 -25.19 -9.39
C PRO A 68 5.37 -24.04 -8.48
N THR A 69 6.13 -23.79 -7.44
CA THR A 69 5.82 -23.03 -6.22
C THR A 69 5.11 -21.67 -6.39
N PRO A 70 3.94 -21.50 -5.75
CA PRO A 70 3.55 -20.28 -5.08
C PRO A 70 3.71 -20.47 -3.57
N THR A 71 4.64 -19.75 -2.95
CA THR A 71 4.70 -19.58 -1.49
C THR A 71 3.62 -18.60 -1.00
N GLU A 72 2.40 -18.71 -1.54
CA GLU A 72 1.24 -17.83 -1.37
C GLU A 72 0.08 -18.71 -0.85
N THR A 73 -0.62 -18.27 0.19
CA THR A 73 -1.89 -18.88 0.56
C THR A 73 -2.88 -18.60 -0.57
N THR A 74 -3.69 -19.59 -0.96
CA THR A 74 -4.80 -19.39 -1.92
C THR A 74 -6.01 -18.73 -1.26
N VAL A 75 -5.78 -18.05 -0.13
CA VAL A 75 -6.85 -17.40 0.62
C VAL A 75 -7.06 -16.04 -0.02
N PRO A 76 -8.22 -15.80 -0.66
CA PRO A 76 -8.51 -14.51 -1.23
C PRO A 76 -8.61 -13.45 -0.14
N CYS A 77 -8.30 -12.21 -0.48
CA CYS A 77 -8.40 -11.10 0.46
C CYS A 77 -8.97 -9.88 -0.24
N ILE A 78 -9.85 -9.14 0.45
CA ILE A 78 -10.33 -7.85 -0.02
C ILE A 78 -9.43 -6.75 0.55
N ILE A 79 -9.02 -5.82 -0.31
CA ILE A 79 -8.32 -4.60 0.04
C ILE A 79 -9.28 -3.43 -0.17
N VAL A 80 -9.53 -2.68 0.89
CA VAL A 80 -10.49 -1.56 0.88
C VAL A 80 -9.76 -0.21 0.77
N GLY A 81 -10.03 0.50 -0.32
CA GLY A 81 -9.62 1.88 -0.56
C GLY A 81 -10.76 2.89 -0.39
N SER A 82 -10.46 4.17 -0.65
CA SER A 82 -11.39 5.30 -0.43
C SER A 82 -12.25 5.69 -1.63
N GLY A 83 -12.18 4.97 -2.74
CA GLY A 83 -12.83 5.38 -3.96
C GLY A 83 -14.34 5.17 -3.93
N ILE A 84 -15.04 5.85 -4.83
CA ILE A 84 -16.50 6.07 -4.73
C ILE A 84 -17.34 4.80 -4.84
N THR A 85 -16.78 3.69 -5.33
CA THR A 85 -17.51 2.43 -5.46
C THR A 85 -17.64 1.69 -4.14
N LEU A 86 -16.88 2.07 -3.11
CA LEU A 86 -16.99 1.47 -1.78
C LEU A 86 -18.42 1.59 -1.22
N ASP A 87 -19.13 2.68 -1.50
CA ASP A 87 -20.52 2.85 -1.03
C ASP A 87 -21.47 1.77 -1.59
N LYS A 88 -21.23 1.34 -2.84
CA LYS A 88 -22.01 0.27 -3.47
C LYS A 88 -21.56 -1.12 -3.02
N ALA A 89 -20.26 -1.31 -2.82
CA ALA A 89 -19.69 -2.59 -2.42
C ALA A 89 -19.95 -2.91 -0.94
N GLY A 90 -19.96 -1.90 -0.07
CA GLY A 90 -20.05 -2.05 1.38
C GLY A 90 -21.17 -2.99 1.88
N PRO A 91 -22.42 -2.85 1.42
CA PRO A 91 -23.52 -3.76 1.80
C PRO A 91 -23.29 -5.24 1.46
N LEU A 92 -22.43 -5.54 0.47
CA LEU A 92 -22.11 -6.90 0.02
C LEU A 92 -20.96 -7.50 0.84
N LEU A 93 -20.08 -6.67 1.41
CA LEU A 93 -18.91 -7.13 2.16
C LEU A 93 -19.27 -7.87 3.45
N LYS A 94 -20.48 -7.69 3.99
CA LYS A 94 -20.96 -8.45 5.15
C LYS A 94 -21.08 -9.94 4.88
N ASP A 95 -21.24 -10.33 3.61
CA ASP A 95 -21.43 -11.71 3.16
C ASP A 95 -20.09 -12.33 2.68
N TRP A 96 -18.96 -11.66 2.92
CA TRP A 96 -17.61 -12.13 2.59
C TRP A 96 -17.00 -12.89 3.78
N ASP A 97 -16.51 -14.10 3.55
CA ASP A 97 -16.02 -15.01 4.61
C ASP A 97 -14.50 -14.94 4.85
N TYR A 98 -13.78 -14.23 3.98
CA TYR A 98 -12.32 -14.21 4.00
C TYR A 98 -11.76 -12.87 4.52
N PRO A 99 -10.44 -12.75 4.73
CA PRO A 99 -9.85 -11.52 5.26
C PRO A 99 -10.18 -10.26 4.46
N ILE A 100 -10.42 -9.17 5.19
CA ILE A 100 -10.48 -7.81 4.67
C ILE A 100 -9.38 -6.98 5.34
N ILE A 101 -8.54 -6.33 4.53
CA ILE A 101 -7.58 -5.32 5.00
C ILE A 101 -8.06 -3.94 4.59
N THR A 102 -8.17 -3.04 5.56
CA THR A 102 -8.67 -1.67 5.36
C THR A 102 -7.80 -0.64 6.05
N SER A 103 -8.00 0.64 5.78
CA SER A 103 -7.33 1.73 6.51
C SER A 103 -8.16 2.12 7.74
N SER A 104 -7.54 2.86 8.68
CA SER A 104 -8.26 3.43 9.84
C SER A 104 -9.55 4.17 9.42
N SER A 105 -9.46 4.95 8.34
CA SER A 105 -10.59 5.74 7.84
C SER A 105 -11.79 4.89 7.39
N HIS A 106 -11.59 3.66 6.92
CA HIS A 106 -12.67 2.82 6.37
C HIS A 106 -13.04 1.64 7.27
N ALA A 107 -12.31 1.42 8.36
CA ALA A 107 -12.70 0.45 9.37
C ALA A 107 -14.09 0.75 9.93
N THR A 108 -14.42 2.03 10.17
CA THR A 108 -15.75 2.44 10.64
C THR A 108 -16.85 2.22 9.60
N THR A 109 -16.52 2.24 8.31
CA THR A 109 -17.45 1.93 7.22
C THR A 109 -17.78 0.45 7.16
N LEU A 110 -16.79 -0.43 7.35
CA LEU A 110 -17.06 -1.86 7.45
C LEU A 110 -17.93 -2.16 8.69
N ALA A 111 -17.62 -1.50 9.81
CA ALA A 111 -18.43 -1.57 11.02
C ALA A 111 -19.89 -1.15 10.80
N TYR A 112 -20.12 -0.08 10.04
CA TYR A 112 -21.46 0.35 9.65
C TYR A 112 -22.23 -0.74 8.89
N TYR A 113 -21.55 -1.44 7.99
CA TYR A 113 -22.13 -2.55 7.22
C TYR A 113 -22.16 -3.89 7.97
N GLY A 114 -21.73 -3.91 9.23
CA GLY A 114 -21.79 -5.09 10.10
C GLY A 114 -20.69 -6.11 9.82
N HIS A 115 -19.53 -5.67 9.35
CA HIS A 115 -18.37 -6.52 9.09
C HIS A 115 -17.13 -5.99 9.80
N ASP A 116 -16.41 -6.86 10.51
CA ASP A 116 -15.13 -6.54 11.13
C ASP A 116 -14.00 -6.79 10.15
N PRO A 117 -13.12 -5.81 9.86
CA PRO A 117 -11.93 -6.10 9.07
C PRO A 117 -11.02 -7.07 9.84
N GLU A 118 -10.40 -8.00 9.14
CA GLU A 118 -9.34 -8.85 9.73
C GLU A 118 -8.16 -7.97 10.18
N MET A 119 -7.85 -6.92 9.39
CA MET A 119 -6.74 -6.01 9.66
C MET A 119 -7.06 -4.56 9.34
N ILE A 120 -6.71 -3.68 10.28
CA ILE A 120 -6.74 -2.23 10.13
C ILE A 120 -5.30 -1.75 9.97
N PHE A 121 -4.95 -1.39 8.74
CA PHE A 121 -3.64 -0.88 8.37
C PHE A 121 -3.57 0.63 8.58
N VAL A 122 -2.72 1.07 9.52
CA VAL A 122 -2.56 2.49 9.84
C VAL A 122 -1.21 2.99 9.36
N LEU A 123 -1.28 3.81 8.30
CA LEU A 123 -0.12 4.35 7.60
C LEU A 123 0.31 5.73 8.10
N ASP A 124 -0.65 6.63 8.32
CA ASP A 124 -0.34 8.04 8.54
C ASP A 124 0.08 8.29 10.00
N PRO A 125 1.28 8.85 10.27
CA PRO A 125 1.70 9.26 11.62
C PRO A 125 0.74 10.23 12.30
N LYS A 126 -0.13 10.91 11.54
CA LYS A 126 -1.16 11.80 12.08
C LYS A 126 -2.40 11.07 12.57
N THR A 127 -2.56 9.78 12.25
CA THR A 127 -3.77 9.05 12.62
C THR A 127 -3.91 8.98 14.14
N ARG A 128 -5.08 9.39 14.60
CA ARG A 128 -5.45 9.47 16.01
C ARG A 128 -6.48 8.44 16.37
N LYS A 129 -6.62 8.18 17.67
CA LYS A 129 -7.70 7.33 18.20
C LYS A 129 -9.08 7.81 17.72
N ALA A 130 -9.26 9.13 17.63
CA ALA A 130 -10.49 9.77 17.16
C ALA A 130 -10.92 9.41 15.72
N GLU A 131 -10.04 8.81 14.91
CA GLU A 131 -10.45 8.29 13.60
C GLU A 131 -11.27 7.00 13.70
N LEU A 132 -11.01 6.19 14.73
CA LEU A 132 -11.67 4.91 14.99
C LEU A 132 -12.80 5.01 16.03
N GLU A 133 -12.72 5.97 16.96
CA GLU A 133 -13.78 6.22 17.97
C GLU A 133 -15.21 6.48 17.45
N PRO A 134 -15.45 6.96 16.22
CA PRO A 134 -16.80 7.21 15.73
C PRO A 134 -17.56 5.91 15.35
N VAL A 135 -17.63 4.98 16.29
CA VAL A 135 -18.43 3.75 16.29
C VAL A 135 -19.10 3.62 17.68
N PRO A 136 -20.09 2.74 17.88
CA PRO A 136 -20.58 2.46 19.23
C PRO A 136 -19.41 2.09 20.17
N THR A 137 -19.39 2.59 21.40
CA THR A 137 -18.21 2.50 22.31
C THR A 137 -17.69 1.07 22.51
N PHE A 138 -18.58 0.08 22.48
CA PHE A 138 -18.27 -1.33 22.65
C PHE A 138 -17.94 -2.06 21.33
N TYR A 139 -18.00 -1.37 20.19
CA TYR A 139 -17.89 -2.01 18.87
C TYR A 139 -16.52 -2.64 18.73
N TRP A 140 -15.47 -1.83 18.85
CA TRP A 140 -14.11 -2.34 18.81
C TRP A 140 -13.92 -3.36 19.91
N GLU A 141 -14.40 -3.10 21.14
CA GLU A 141 -14.26 -3.99 22.31
C GLU A 141 -14.65 -5.47 22.05
N ARG A 142 -15.48 -5.72 21.04
CA ARG A 142 -15.98 -7.05 20.64
C ARG A 142 -15.44 -7.54 19.30
N SER A 143 -14.65 -6.73 18.63
CA SER A 143 -14.08 -6.98 17.32
C SER A 143 -12.84 -7.85 17.45
N ASP A 144 -12.66 -8.77 16.51
CA ASP A 144 -11.43 -9.58 16.38
C ASP A 144 -10.38 -8.90 15.48
N SER A 145 -10.60 -7.64 15.08
CA SER A 145 -9.72 -6.89 14.20
C SER A 145 -8.30 -6.73 14.78
N ASN A 146 -7.31 -7.07 13.97
CA ASN A 146 -5.92 -6.75 14.25
C ASN A 146 -5.59 -5.33 13.79
N ILE A 147 -4.73 -4.63 14.52
CA ILE A 147 -4.17 -3.35 14.05
C ILE A 147 -2.74 -3.56 13.56
N VAL A 148 -2.44 -3.00 12.39
CA VAL A 148 -1.11 -3.06 11.78
C VAL A 148 -0.56 -1.65 11.72
N VAL A 149 0.48 -1.40 12.49
CA VAL A 149 0.97 -0.06 12.81
C VAL A 149 2.49 0.06 12.66
N HIS A 150 2.97 1.30 12.58
CA HIS A 150 4.39 1.60 12.68
C HIS A 150 4.70 2.40 13.95
N PRO A 151 5.94 2.35 14.48
CA PRO A 151 6.31 3.04 15.72
C PRO A 151 6.23 4.58 15.68
N GLY A 152 5.90 5.20 14.56
CA GLY A 152 5.77 6.65 14.42
C GLY A 152 4.37 7.21 14.73
N LEU A 153 3.36 6.36 14.95
CA LEU A 153 1.97 6.77 15.22
C LEU A 153 1.78 7.45 16.58
N TYR A 154 0.61 8.04 16.81
CA TYR A 154 0.27 8.59 18.12
C TYR A 154 0.06 7.49 19.17
N PRO A 155 0.64 7.63 20.40
CA PRO A 155 0.48 6.64 21.46
C PRO A 155 -0.98 6.38 21.82
N GLU A 156 -1.86 7.40 21.75
CA GLU A 156 -3.27 7.25 22.11
C GLU A 156 -3.99 6.19 21.27
N LEU A 157 -3.61 6.04 19.99
CA LEU A 157 -4.19 5.04 19.10
C LEU A 157 -3.69 3.64 19.48
N ILE A 158 -2.39 3.51 19.73
CA ILE A 158 -1.75 2.23 20.09
C ILE A 158 -2.28 1.73 21.44
N ASN A 159 -2.42 2.63 22.41
CA ASN A 159 -2.94 2.33 23.76
C ASN A 159 -4.44 2.02 23.77
N ALA A 160 -5.19 2.54 22.81
CA ALA A 160 -6.62 2.28 22.70
C ALA A 160 -6.93 0.89 22.19
N TRP A 161 -6.01 0.27 21.45
CA TRP A 161 -6.17 -1.09 20.96
C TRP A 161 -5.88 -2.06 22.12
N PRO A 162 -6.85 -2.88 22.54
CA PRO A 162 -6.68 -3.81 23.64
C PRO A 162 -5.52 -4.78 23.42
N ALA A 163 -4.91 -5.20 24.53
CA ALA A 163 -3.72 -6.06 24.52
C ALA A 163 -4.04 -7.49 24.08
N GLU A 164 -5.28 -7.92 24.29
CA GLU A 164 -5.81 -9.21 23.84
C GLU A 164 -6.05 -9.26 22.33
N TRP A 165 -6.08 -8.12 21.64
CA TRP A 165 -6.19 -8.08 20.17
C TRP A 165 -4.82 -8.03 19.52
N GLY A 166 -4.70 -8.66 18.36
CA GLY A 166 -3.40 -8.72 17.70
C GLY A 166 -2.93 -7.34 17.26
N LYS A 167 -1.77 -6.95 17.80
CA LYS A 167 -0.99 -5.80 17.34
C LYS A 167 0.16 -6.31 16.50
N MET A 168 0.18 -5.88 15.24
CA MET A 168 1.27 -6.17 14.33
C MET A 168 2.06 -4.90 14.07
N TYR A 169 3.38 -5.00 14.18
CA TYR A 169 4.25 -3.88 13.91
C TYR A 169 5.11 -4.10 12.67
N PHE A 170 5.35 -3.00 11.95
CA PHE A 170 6.31 -2.94 10.87
C PHE A 170 7.15 -1.65 10.97
N ARG A 171 8.35 -1.68 10.39
CA ARG A 171 9.16 -0.48 10.18
C ARG A 171 8.88 0.11 8.81
N GLU A 172 8.50 1.37 8.79
CA GLU A 172 8.48 2.13 7.55
C GLU A 172 9.90 2.35 7.04
N VAL A 173 10.13 2.09 5.75
CA VAL A 173 11.38 2.41 5.07
C VAL A 173 11.14 3.53 4.07
N ASN A 174 11.62 4.72 4.44
CA ASN A 174 11.67 5.88 3.57
C ASN A 174 13.11 6.40 3.50
N PRO A 175 13.86 6.11 2.42
CA PRO A 175 15.27 6.50 2.31
C PRO A 175 15.47 8.02 2.22
N ALA A 176 14.43 8.79 1.87
CA ALA A 176 14.49 10.25 1.87
C ALA A 176 14.45 10.84 3.28
N LYS A 177 14.04 10.05 4.29
CA LYS A 177 13.85 10.49 5.67
C LYS A 177 14.75 9.71 6.61
N GLU A 178 15.81 10.37 7.11
CA GLU A 178 16.81 9.78 8.01
C GLU A 178 16.22 9.06 9.23
N PHE A 179 15.14 9.60 9.77
CA PHE A 179 14.44 8.99 10.89
C PHE A 179 14.00 7.54 10.59
N TYR A 180 13.44 7.29 9.40
CA TYR A 180 12.90 5.98 9.04
C TYR A 180 13.99 4.94 8.78
N TYR A 181 15.07 5.29 8.07
CA TYR A 181 16.10 4.29 7.72
C TYR A 181 17.25 4.17 8.73
N LYS A 182 17.50 5.18 9.59
CA LYS A 182 18.52 5.09 10.65
C LYS A 182 17.92 4.95 12.03
N THR A 183 17.09 5.91 12.45
CA THR A 183 16.63 5.98 13.83
C THR A 183 15.69 4.82 14.16
N LEU A 184 14.67 4.56 13.32
CA LEU A 184 13.78 3.42 13.54
C LEU A 184 14.51 2.09 13.41
N ALA A 185 15.46 1.97 12.49
CA ALA A 185 16.21 0.74 12.29
C ALA A 185 16.99 0.33 13.54
N ILE A 186 17.60 1.30 14.24
CA ILE A 186 18.36 1.08 15.48
C ILE A 186 17.44 0.94 16.69
N ALA A 187 16.42 1.79 16.81
CA ALA A 187 15.53 1.79 17.96
C ALA A 187 14.56 0.58 17.95
N TYR A 188 14.27 0.01 16.79
CA TYR A 188 13.30 -1.08 16.67
C TYR A 188 13.92 -2.26 15.92
N ASP A 189 15.14 -2.64 16.28
CA ASP A 189 15.87 -3.77 15.69
C ASP A 189 15.16 -5.12 15.88
N PHE A 190 14.36 -5.24 16.95
CA PHE A 190 13.47 -6.38 17.22
C PHE A 190 12.26 -6.47 16.27
N ILE A 191 11.94 -5.40 15.53
CA ILE A 191 10.94 -5.41 14.46
C ILE A 191 11.67 -5.67 13.15
N THR A 192 11.73 -6.92 12.73
CA THR A 192 12.32 -7.41 11.49
C THR A 192 11.51 -7.04 10.24
N THR A 193 10.18 -6.92 10.30
CA THR A 193 9.38 -6.45 9.15
C THR A 193 9.74 -5.03 8.79
N PHE A 194 10.00 -4.83 7.50
CA PHE A 194 10.05 -3.53 6.90
C PHE A 194 9.06 -3.45 5.74
N MET A 195 8.41 -2.31 5.58
CA MET A 195 7.54 -2.03 4.44
C MET A 195 8.06 -0.79 3.74
N PHE A 196 8.27 -0.91 2.43
CA PHE A 196 8.41 0.26 1.57
C PHE A 196 7.03 0.89 1.48
N LEU A 197 6.83 1.95 2.26
CA LEU A 197 5.59 2.69 2.22
C LEU A 197 5.65 3.61 1.02
N PHE A 198 5.05 3.12 -0.04
CA PHE A 198 4.60 3.99 -1.09
C PHE A 198 3.42 4.80 -0.55
N SER A 199 3.31 6.04 -0.99
CA SER A 199 2.52 7.15 -0.45
C SER A 199 1.02 6.92 -0.19
N SER A 200 0.47 5.71 -0.40
CA SER A 200 -0.94 5.37 -0.16
C SER A 200 -1.11 4.15 0.75
N ALA A 201 -2.14 4.20 1.61
CA ALA A 201 -2.51 3.08 2.48
C ALA A 201 -2.81 1.82 1.66
N THR A 202 -3.50 1.94 0.51
CA THR A 202 -3.79 0.84 -0.40
C THR A 202 -2.53 0.08 -0.86
N SER A 203 -1.45 0.79 -1.15
CA SER A 203 -0.17 0.14 -1.51
C SER A 203 0.40 -0.66 -0.34
N GLY A 204 0.36 -0.09 0.87
CA GLY A 204 0.76 -0.77 2.09
C GLY A 204 -0.11 -2.00 2.39
N GLN A 205 -1.44 -1.88 2.25
CA GLN A 205 -2.39 -2.98 2.45
C GLN A 205 -2.12 -4.14 1.48
N VAL A 206 -1.88 -3.86 0.20
CA VAL A 206 -1.52 -4.89 -0.80
C VAL A 206 -0.20 -5.56 -0.45
N GLY A 207 0.82 -4.78 -0.08
CA GLY A 207 2.12 -5.31 0.33
C GLY A 207 2.03 -6.19 1.58
N LEU A 208 1.24 -5.76 2.58
CA LEU A 208 0.95 -6.52 3.78
C LEU A 208 0.20 -7.82 3.45
N ALA A 209 -0.86 -7.74 2.65
CA ALA A 209 -1.67 -8.91 2.29
C ALA A 209 -0.81 -9.98 1.61
N HIS A 210 -0.02 -9.58 0.61
CA HIS A 210 0.90 -10.48 -0.05
C HIS A 210 1.97 -11.03 0.90
N MET A 211 2.52 -10.19 1.80
CA MET A 211 3.48 -10.65 2.80
C MET A 211 2.89 -11.74 3.70
N LEU A 212 1.62 -11.62 4.09
CA LEU A 212 0.90 -12.60 4.88
C LEU A 212 0.44 -13.82 4.07
N GLY A 213 0.68 -13.80 2.77
CA GLY A 213 0.44 -14.90 1.84
C GLY A 213 -0.84 -14.79 1.04
N TYR A 214 -1.74 -13.83 1.32
CA TYR A 214 -3.04 -13.76 0.65
C TYR A 214 -2.92 -13.57 -0.87
N ASN A 215 -3.70 -14.35 -1.61
CA ASN A 215 -3.83 -14.28 -3.07
C ASN A 215 -5.07 -15.09 -3.51
N PRO A 216 -5.92 -14.60 -4.44
CA PRO A 216 -5.91 -13.28 -5.08
C PRO A 216 -6.27 -12.12 -4.15
N LEU A 217 -5.93 -10.89 -4.56
CA LEU A 217 -6.27 -9.66 -3.86
C LEU A 217 -7.31 -8.87 -4.66
N PHE A 218 -8.49 -8.68 -4.07
CA PHE A 218 -9.59 -7.94 -4.67
C PHE A 218 -9.60 -6.49 -4.19
N LEU A 219 -9.55 -5.55 -5.12
CA LEU A 219 -9.40 -4.12 -4.86
C LEU A 219 -10.78 -3.43 -4.91
N VAL A 220 -11.33 -3.10 -3.75
CA VAL A 220 -12.65 -2.46 -3.58
C VAL A 220 -12.45 -0.99 -3.21
N GLY A 221 -13.05 -0.06 -3.95
CA GLY A 221 -12.85 1.37 -3.72
C GLY A 221 -11.43 1.83 -4.05
N CYS A 222 -10.78 1.23 -5.04
CA CYS A 222 -9.39 1.50 -5.40
C CYS A 222 -9.27 2.19 -6.77
N GLU A 223 -10.15 3.17 -7.05
CA GLU A 223 -10.23 3.81 -8.36
C GLU A 223 -9.07 4.77 -8.67
N PHE A 224 -8.48 5.43 -7.66
CA PHE A 224 -7.46 6.49 -7.84
C PHE A 224 -7.86 7.60 -8.82
N GLY A 225 -9.16 7.93 -8.86
CA GLY A 225 -9.71 9.02 -9.66
C GLY A 225 -11.04 9.49 -9.11
N ALA A 226 -11.57 10.56 -9.69
CA ALA A 226 -12.81 11.21 -9.30
C ALA A 226 -13.91 11.08 -10.38
N PRO A 227 -14.35 9.85 -10.73
CA PRO A 227 -15.36 9.66 -11.76
C PRO A 227 -16.66 10.38 -11.38
N GLY A 228 -17.20 11.17 -12.32
CA GLY A 228 -18.38 12.00 -12.06
C GLY A 228 -18.14 13.16 -11.08
N LEU A 229 -16.89 13.61 -10.91
CA LEU A 229 -16.47 14.70 -10.01
C LEU A 229 -16.70 14.43 -8.51
N LYS A 230 -16.93 13.16 -8.15
CA LYS A 230 -16.90 12.71 -6.76
C LYS A 230 -15.52 12.14 -6.50
N ASP A 231 -14.76 12.78 -5.60
CA ASP A 231 -13.37 12.41 -5.33
C ASP A 231 -13.26 11.04 -4.67
N ARG A 232 -13.91 10.90 -3.51
CA ARG A 232 -13.76 9.73 -2.66
C ARG A 232 -14.99 9.49 -1.82
N PHE A 233 -15.21 8.23 -1.49
CA PHE A 233 -15.99 7.86 -0.32
C PHE A 233 -15.14 8.15 0.92
N THR A 234 -15.72 8.77 1.95
CA THR A 234 -14.95 9.18 3.14
C THR A 234 -15.07 8.14 4.23
N ARG A 235 -16.19 8.10 4.96
CA ARG A 235 -16.52 7.03 5.91
C ARG A 235 -17.94 7.16 6.43
N TYR A 236 -18.42 6.13 7.10
CA TYR A 236 -19.51 6.24 8.06
C TYR A 236 -18.96 6.48 9.47
N PHE A 237 -19.72 7.20 10.28
CA PHE A 237 -19.42 7.44 11.67
C PHE A 237 -20.68 7.42 12.53
N TYR A 238 -20.56 6.97 13.77
CA TYR A 238 -21.65 6.88 14.73
C TYR A 238 -21.66 8.11 15.64
N GLU A 239 -22.75 8.88 15.60
CA GLU A 239 -22.90 10.10 16.39
C GLU A 239 -24.35 10.25 16.86
N GLY A 240 -24.53 10.47 18.16
CA GLY A 240 -25.86 10.75 18.72
C GLY A 240 -26.86 9.59 18.66
N GLY A 241 -26.37 8.35 18.55
CA GLY A 241 -27.22 7.16 18.45
C GLY A 241 -27.49 6.67 17.03
N ASP A 242 -27.00 7.39 16.02
CA ASP A 242 -27.23 7.08 14.61
C ASP A 242 -25.93 7.07 13.80
N TRP A 243 -25.92 6.26 12.74
CA TRP A 243 -24.86 6.29 11.73
C TRP A 243 -25.06 7.44 10.75
N ARG A 244 -23.97 8.12 10.43
CA ARG A 244 -23.94 9.24 9.49
C ARG A 244 -22.82 9.03 8.49
N ALA A 245 -23.07 9.36 7.23
CA ALA A 245 -22.02 9.45 6.22
C ALA A 245 -21.25 10.76 6.41
N GLU A 246 -19.93 10.69 6.50
CA GLU A 246 -19.08 11.87 6.41
C GLU A 246 -19.12 12.41 4.98
N GLN A 247 -19.61 13.63 4.83
CA GLN A 247 -19.55 14.36 3.57
C GLN A 247 -18.19 15.06 3.53
N PRO A 248 -17.23 14.61 2.70
CA PRO A 248 -15.99 15.35 2.55
C PRO A 248 -16.31 16.73 1.97
N PRO A 249 -15.55 17.77 2.32
CA PRO A 249 -15.59 19.00 1.56
C PRO A 249 -15.28 18.69 0.10
N ASP A 250 -16.06 19.24 -0.82
CA ASP A 250 -15.77 19.11 -2.26
C ASP A 250 -14.35 19.63 -2.51
N PRO A 251 -13.43 18.77 -2.98
CA PRO A 251 -12.09 19.23 -3.26
C PRO A 251 -12.14 20.23 -4.41
N PRO A 252 -11.25 21.24 -4.41
CA PRO A 252 -11.30 22.31 -5.39
C PRO A 252 -11.15 21.75 -6.81
N LYS A 253 -12.22 21.90 -7.61
CA LYS A 253 -12.27 21.40 -9.01
C LYS A 253 -11.15 21.97 -9.88
N SER A 254 -10.61 23.13 -9.52
CA SER A 254 -9.45 23.76 -10.19
C SER A 254 -8.16 22.95 -10.11
N GLN A 255 -8.09 21.93 -9.24
CA GLN A 255 -6.93 21.06 -9.09
C GLN A 255 -7.07 19.72 -9.83
N LEU A 256 -8.22 19.47 -10.46
CA LEU A 256 -8.41 18.26 -11.24
C LEU A 256 -7.53 18.30 -12.49
N VAL A 257 -6.82 17.20 -12.70
CA VAL A 257 -6.12 16.89 -13.94
C VAL A 257 -6.81 15.71 -14.62
N GLU A 258 -6.64 15.60 -15.92
CA GLU A 258 -7.14 14.46 -16.67
C GLU A 258 -6.10 13.33 -16.62
N SER A 259 -6.53 12.12 -16.24
CA SER A 259 -5.67 10.94 -16.29
C SER A 259 -5.47 10.44 -17.72
N ILE A 260 -4.57 9.46 -17.90
CA ILE A 260 -4.34 8.80 -19.20
C ILE A 260 -5.60 8.10 -19.77
N TYR A 261 -6.64 7.90 -18.94
CA TYR A 261 -7.91 7.30 -19.31
C TYR A 261 -9.06 8.29 -19.48
N GLY A 262 -8.77 9.60 -19.45
CA GLY A 262 -9.80 10.62 -19.51
C GLY A 262 -10.63 10.76 -18.24
N VAL A 263 -10.22 10.12 -17.14
CA VAL A 263 -10.89 10.21 -15.84
C VAL A 263 -10.31 11.40 -15.08
N PRO A 264 -11.14 12.38 -14.65
CA PRO A 264 -10.69 13.45 -13.76
C PRO A 264 -10.07 12.87 -12.49
N THR A 265 -8.93 13.39 -12.06
CA THR A 265 -8.21 12.90 -10.88
C THR A 265 -7.41 14.02 -10.23
N TYR A 266 -7.05 13.85 -8.97
CA TYR A 266 -6.07 14.71 -8.32
C TYR A 266 -4.64 14.21 -8.60
N PRO A 267 -3.64 15.11 -8.68
CA PRO A 267 -2.24 14.72 -8.86
C PRO A 267 -1.75 13.72 -7.81
N ILE A 268 -2.21 13.84 -6.57
CA ILE A 268 -1.85 12.91 -5.49
C ILE A 268 -2.36 11.48 -5.75
N LEU A 269 -3.54 11.32 -6.36
CA LEU A 269 -4.08 10.00 -6.69
C LEU A 269 -3.31 9.32 -7.83
N ILE A 270 -2.75 10.10 -8.77
CA ILE A 270 -1.82 9.56 -9.79
C ILE A 270 -0.56 9.02 -9.11
N HIS A 271 -0.04 9.76 -8.12
CA HIS A 271 1.10 9.31 -7.33
C HIS A 271 0.77 8.04 -6.53
N TYR A 272 -0.43 7.94 -5.96
CA TYR A 272 -0.92 6.75 -5.25
C TYR A 272 -1.11 5.54 -6.16
N ARG A 273 -1.58 5.74 -7.40
CA ARG A 273 -1.65 4.68 -8.41
C ARG A 273 -0.26 4.16 -8.79
N ARG A 274 0.70 5.06 -8.97
CA ARG A 274 2.11 4.70 -9.26
C ARG A 274 2.73 3.92 -8.11
N ALA A 275 2.46 4.35 -6.88
CA ALA A 275 2.82 3.66 -5.65
C ALA A 275 2.28 2.21 -5.62
N LEU A 276 1.01 2.02 -5.96
CA LEU A 276 0.40 0.68 -6.03
C LEU A 276 1.05 -0.17 -7.12
N ALA A 277 1.30 0.40 -8.31
CA ALA A 277 1.99 -0.30 -9.39
C ALA A 277 3.40 -0.76 -8.99
N ALA A 278 4.11 0.02 -8.17
CA ALA A 278 5.43 -0.36 -7.65
C ALA A 278 5.37 -1.55 -6.69
N VAL A 279 4.39 -1.57 -5.77
CA VAL A 279 4.15 -2.75 -4.91
C VAL A 279 3.76 -3.95 -5.74
N TRP A 280 2.86 -3.77 -6.71
CA TRP A 280 2.44 -4.83 -7.61
C TRP A 280 3.64 -5.42 -8.37
N ARG A 281 4.57 -4.57 -8.81
CA ARG A 281 5.78 -5.01 -9.52
C ARG A 281 6.74 -5.83 -8.66
N CYS A 282 6.85 -5.55 -7.36
CA CYS A 282 7.81 -6.21 -6.47
C CYS A 282 7.62 -7.72 -6.42
N ASP A 283 6.39 -8.16 -6.19
CA ASP A 283 6.09 -9.57 -5.96
C ASP A 283 5.03 -10.14 -6.90
N MET A 284 4.41 -9.30 -7.72
CA MET A 284 3.44 -9.66 -8.75
C MET A 284 2.24 -10.48 -8.22
N PRO A 285 1.59 -10.08 -7.10
CA PRO A 285 0.34 -10.72 -6.66
C PRO A 285 -0.77 -10.58 -7.72
N GLN A 286 -1.77 -11.45 -7.68
CA GLN A 286 -2.95 -11.31 -8.52
C GLN A 286 -3.83 -10.18 -7.95
N LEU A 287 -3.76 -9.01 -8.59
CA LEU A 287 -4.63 -7.88 -8.27
C LEU A 287 -5.84 -7.90 -9.20
N ILE A 288 -7.03 -7.89 -8.63
CA ILE A 288 -8.30 -7.90 -9.38
C ILE A 288 -9.13 -6.70 -8.93
N GLN A 289 -9.57 -5.88 -9.88
CA GLN A 289 -10.41 -4.72 -9.62
C GLN A 289 -11.87 -5.12 -9.55
N THR A 290 -12.61 -4.53 -8.60
CA THR A 290 -14.07 -4.69 -8.52
C THR A 290 -14.82 -3.57 -9.23
N SER A 291 -14.10 -2.69 -9.91
CA SER A 291 -14.59 -1.46 -10.53
C SER A 291 -13.78 -1.15 -11.80
N ASN A 292 -14.45 -0.68 -12.85
CA ASN A 292 -13.81 -0.28 -14.11
C ASN A 292 -13.94 1.22 -14.41
N ILE A 293 -14.43 2.01 -13.46
CA ILE A 293 -14.71 3.45 -13.68
C ILE A 293 -13.54 4.36 -13.29
N GLY A 294 -12.54 3.83 -12.58
CA GLY A 294 -11.41 4.57 -12.03
C GLY A 294 -10.26 4.87 -13.01
N ASN A 295 -9.18 5.39 -12.46
CA ASN A 295 -7.90 5.66 -13.11
C ASN A 295 -6.94 4.44 -13.08
N PHE A 296 -7.27 3.38 -12.35
CA PHE A 296 -6.52 2.12 -12.34
C PHE A 296 -7.36 1.03 -12.98
N ARG A 297 -7.09 0.76 -14.27
CA ARG A 297 -7.91 -0.09 -15.16
C ARG A 297 -7.13 -1.24 -15.76
N GLU A 298 -5.88 -1.38 -15.37
CA GLU A 298 -4.94 -2.34 -15.92
C GLU A 298 -4.92 -3.62 -15.11
N CYS A 299 -5.81 -3.83 -14.16
CA CYS A 299 -6.03 -5.14 -13.58
C CYS A 299 -7.23 -5.80 -14.26
N PRO A 300 -7.32 -7.14 -14.24
CA PRO A 300 -8.57 -7.82 -14.51
C PRO A 300 -9.72 -7.23 -13.68
N TYR A 301 -10.90 -7.17 -14.29
CA TYR A 301 -12.11 -6.69 -13.65
C TYR A 301 -13.08 -7.85 -13.42
N VAL A 302 -13.57 -7.97 -12.20
CA VAL A 302 -14.67 -8.88 -11.83
C VAL A 302 -15.65 -8.09 -10.94
N PRO A 303 -16.95 -8.05 -11.23
CA PRO A 303 -17.92 -7.37 -10.37
C PRO A 303 -17.86 -7.85 -8.92
N ILE A 304 -18.07 -6.95 -7.96
CA ILE A 304 -18.04 -7.30 -6.54
C ILE A 304 -19.11 -8.34 -6.18
N GLU A 305 -20.26 -8.30 -6.84
CA GLU A 305 -21.35 -9.26 -6.65
C GLU A 305 -20.89 -10.69 -6.97
N GLU A 306 -20.17 -10.87 -8.08
CA GLU A 306 -19.63 -12.16 -8.50
C GLU A 306 -18.53 -12.63 -7.54
N ILE A 307 -17.63 -11.72 -7.13
CA ILE A 307 -16.57 -12.03 -6.15
C ILE A 307 -17.16 -12.51 -4.83
N VAL A 308 -18.17 -11.82 -4.29
CA VAL A 308 -18.83 -12.22 -3.04
C VAL A 308 -19.61 -13.52 -3.23
N GLU A 309 -20.34 -13.69 -4.34
CA GLU A 309 -21.08 -14.93 -4.62
C GLU A 309 -20.16 -16.16 -4.68
N CYS A 310 -19.00 -16.05 -5.34
CA CYS A 310 -18.05 -17.15 -5.43
C CYS A 310 -17.02 -17.19 -4.29
N GLN A 311 -17.09 -16.24 -3.34
CA GLN A 311 -16.09 -16.03 -2.30
C GLN A 311 -14.66 -15.91 -2.87
N GLY A 312 -14.51 -15.33 -4.06
CA GLY A 312 -13.25 -15.15 -4.77
C GLY A 312 -12.64 -16.42 -5.35
N MET A 313 -13.36 -17.56 -5.29
CA MET A 313 -12.91 -18.87 -5.76
C MET A 313 -13.31 -19.11 -7.23
N GLY A 314 -12.53 -19.91 -7.96
CA GLY A 314 -12.87 -20.28 -9.35
C GLY A 314 -12.65 -19.17 -10.38
N LEU A 315 -11.90 -18.12 -10.02
CA LEU A 315 -11.60 -16.97 -10.86
C LEU A 315 -10.24 -17.08 -11.59
N GLU A 316 -9.67 -18.28 -11.69
CA GLU A 316 -8.33 -18.49 -12.27
C GLU A 316 -8.27 -18.08 -13.76
N SER A 317 -9.42 -18.04 -14.43
CA SER A 317 -9.54 -17.61 -15.83
C SER A 317 -9.17 -16.13 -16.04
N VAL A 318 -9.26 -15.30 -15.01
CA VAL A 318 -8.88 -13.87 -15.07
C VAL A 318 -7.47 -13.61 -14.56
N TYR A 319 -6.77 -14.62 -14.03
CA TYR A 319 -5.43 -14.46 -13.50
C TYR A 319 -4.41 -14.21 -14.60
N TRP A 320 -3.40 -13.41 -14.26
CA TRP A 320 -2.33 -13.04 -15.17
C TRP A 320 -1.04 -13.76 -14.84
N THR A 321 -0.22 -13.99 -15.86
CA THR A 321 1.13 -14.48 -15.65
C THR A 321 1.97 -13.39 -14.98
N LYS A 322 3.02 -13.80 -14.25
CA LYS A 322 3.98 -12.86 -13.64
C LYS A 322 4.61 -11.93 -14.70
N ASP A 323 4.95 -12.46 -15.87
CA ASP A 323 5.51 -11.66 -16.97
C ASP A 323 4.53 -10.59 -17.47
N HIS A 324 3.24 -10.92 -17.54
CA HIS A 324 2.21 -9.96 -17.94
C HIS A 324 2.01 -8.88 -16.87
N ILE A 325 1.94 -9.27 -15.59
CA ILE A 325 1.89 -8.33 -14.47
C ILE A 325 3.11 -7.39 -14.49
N LYS A 326 4.30 -7.94 -14.70
CA LYS A 326 5.55 -7.18 -14.84
C LYS A 326 5.47 -6.16 -15.97
N GLU A 327 5.05 -6.57 -17.16
CA GLU A 327 4.91 -5.68 -18.31
C GLU A 327 3.94 -4.51 -18.02
N ILE A 328 2.77 -4.82 -17.48
CA ILE A 328 1.74 -3.82 -17.19
C ILE A 328 2.18 -2.87 -16.08
N SER A 329 2.68 -3.40 -14.95
CA SER A 329 3.15 -2.58 -13.83
C SER A 329 4.35 -1.71 -14.20
N ASP A 330 5.28 -2.20 -15.03
CA ASP A 330 6.42 -1.41 -15.51
C ASP A 330 5.97 -0.27 -16.45
N ARG A 331 5.02 -0.53 -17.36
CA ARG A 331 4.42 0.53 -18.21
C ARG A 331 3.67 1.58 -17.39
N LEU A 332 2.95 1.14 -16.36
CA LEU A 332 2.24 2.01 -15.44
C LEU A 332 3.16 2.98 -14.72
N MET A 333 4.25 2.47 -14.16
CA MET A 333 5.26 3.30 -13.50
C MET A 333 5.95 4.23 -14.49
N ALA A 334 6.22 3.79 -15.72
CA ALA A 334 6.87 4.58 -16.74
C ALA A 334 6.08 5.84 -17.13
N HIS A 335 4.74 5.82 -17.11
CA HIS A 335 3.92 7.02 -17.27
C HIS A 335 4.23 8.09 -16.22
N GLY A 336 4.57 7.66 -15.01
CA GLY A 336 5.04 8.51 -13.92
C GLY A 336 6.55 8.66 -13.87
N LYS A 337 7.27 8.34 -14.96
CA LYS A 337 8.74 8.39 -15.08
C LYS A 337 9.49 7.59 -14.02
N MET A 338 8.87 6.52 -13.54
CA MET A 338 9.45 5.60 -12.57
C MET A 338 9.72 4.25 -13.24
N PHE A 339 10.86 3.64 -12.96
CA PHE A 339 11.31 2.41 -13.61
C PHE A 339 11.83 1.42 -12.58
N ALA A 340 11.41 0.16 -12.68
CA ALA A 340 12.02 -0.93 -11.92
C ALA A 340 13.26 -1.45 -12.65
N VAL A 341 14.40 -1.41 -11.96
CA VAL A 341 15.69 -1.90 -12.43
C VAL A 341 16.03 -3.17 -11.65
N PRO A 342 15.95 -4.36 -12.27
CA PRO A 342 16.32 -5.60 -11.61
C PRO A 342 17.84 -5.64 -11.38
N LEU A 343 18.24 -5.87 -10.13
CA LEU A 343 19.64 -5.96 -9.75
C LEU A 343 20.13 -7.40 -9.73
N ALA A 344 19.38 -8.25 -9.03
CA ALA A 344 19.74 -9.62 -8.75
C ALA A 344 18.49 -10.48 -8.68
N ARG A 345 18.66 -11.78 -8.85
CA ARG A 345 17.62 -12.79 -8.66
C ARG A 345 17.98 -13.64 -7.45
N ARG A 346 17.10 -13.64 -6.46
CA ARG A 346 17.20 -14.45 -5.25
C ARG A 346 17.01 -15.94 -5.57
N PRO A 347 17.39 -16.86 -4.65
CA PRO A 347 17.23 -18.30 -4.85
C PRO A 347 15.76 -18.73 -4.99
N ASP A 348 14.83 -17.97 -4.41
CA ASP A 348 13.38 -18.15 -4.55
C ASP A 348 12.82 -17.61 -5.88
N GLY A 349 13.70 -17.17 -6.79
CA GLY A 349 13.34 -16.62 -8.10
C GLY A 349 12.90 -15.16 -8.08
N LYS A 350 12.77 -14.52 -6.91
CA LYS A 350 12.34 -13.12 -6.81
C LYS A 350 13.44 -12.15 -7.23
N GLU A 351 13.06 -11.06 -7.88
CA GLU A 351 14.00 -10.02 -8.31
C GLU A 351 14.22 -9.02 -7.16
N ALA A 352 15.49 -8.75 -6.84
CA ALA A 352 15.86 -7.57 -6.05
C ALA A 352 15.80 -6.35 -6.96
N LEU A 353 14.86 -5.44 -6.71
CA LEU A 353 14.60 -4.28 -7.55
C LEU A 353 15.19 -2.99 -6.97
N ARG A 354 15.60 -2.08 -7.86
CA ARG A 354 15.72 -0.66 -7.56
C ARG A 354 14.72 0.12 -8.37
N PHE A 355 14.10 1.11 -7.74
CA PHE A 355 13.23 2.03 -8.45
C PHE A 355 14.00 3.31 -8.77
N LEU A 356 14.01 3.66 -10.05
CA LEU A 356 14.60 4.87 -10.58
C LEU A 356 13.47 5.82 -11.00
N GLU A 357 13.42 7.01 -10.42
CA GLU A 357 12.53 8.09 -10.86
C GLU A 357 13.34 9.10 -11.69
N LEU A 358 12.85 9.44 -12.87
CA LEU A 358 13.49 10.43 -13.76
C LEU A 358 12.82 11.80 -13.60
N ASP A 359 13.66 12.82 -13.49
CA ASP A 359 13.23 14.20 -13.58
C ASP A 359 12.62 14.52 -14.96
N SER A 360 11.85 15.60 -15.01
CA SER A 360 11.51 16.23 -16.28
C SER A 360 12.64 17.14 -16.73
N GLY A 361 13.16 16.94 -17.94
CA GLY A 361 14.16 17.84 -18.51
C GLY A 361 14.97 17.20 -19.64
N PRO A 362 15.69 18.02 -20.43
CA PRO A 362 16.54 17.55 -21.52
C PRO A 362 17.75 16.74 -21.03
N ASP A 363 18.05 16.78 -19.72
CA ASP A 363 19.17 16.05 -19.10
C ASP A 363 18.76 14.70 -18.47
N CYS A 364 17.49 14.29 -18.59
CA CYS A 364 16.97 13.10 -17.92
C CYS A 364 17.71 11.81 -18.32
N ILE A 365 18.09 11.67 -19.60
CA ILE A 365 18.90 10.54 -20.09
C ILE A 365 20.29 10.53 -19.45
N GLN A 366 20.94 11.68 -19.36
CA GLN A 366 22.28 11.78 -18.78
C GLN A 366 22.24 11.47 -17.27
N LYS A 367 21.20 11.92 -16.56
CA LYS A 367 20.98 11.58 -15.15
C LYS A 367 20.75 10.08 -14.96
N MET A 368 19.94 9.47 -15.83
CA MET A 368 19.74 8.02 -15.84
C MET A 368 21.04 7.26 -16.06
N GLU A 369 21.86 7.67 -17.04
CA GLU A 369 23.18 7.06 -17.30
C GLU A 369 24.06 7.08 -16.06
N ARG A 370 24.19 8.25 -15.40
CA ARG A 370 24.96 8.39 -14.16
C ARG A 370 24.41 7.54 -13.02
N TYR A 371 23.08 7.43 -12.90
CA TYR A 371 22.46 6.58 -11.90
C TYR A 371 22.79 5.10 -12.13
N LEU A 372 22.68 4.64 -13.37
CA LEU A 372 23.00 3.25 -13.72
C LEU A 372 24.49 2.95 -13.58
N ASP A 373 25.37 3.93 -13.85
CA ASP A 373 26.80 3.83 -13.53
C ASP A 373 27.06 3.67 -12.03
N ALA A 374 26.43 4.49 -11.19
CA ALA A 374 26.56 4.39 -9.74
C ALA A 374 26.02 3.05 -9.22
N LEU A 375 24.94 2.55 -9.83
CA LEU A 375 24.33 1.27 -9.50
C LEU A 375 25.23 0.10 -9.89
N GLU A 376 25.85 0.14 -11.07
CA GLU A 376 26.85 -0.84 -11.51
C GLU A 376 28.01 -0.93 -10.51
N GLN A 377 28.56 0.22 -10.12
CA GLN A 377 29.63 0.30 -9.12
C GLN A 377 29.20 -0.24 -7.75
N LEU A 378 27.98 0.10 -7.31
CA LEU A 378 27.44 -0.36 -6.03
C LEU A 378 27.31 -1.88 -5.99
N VAL A 379 26.76 -2.46 -7.07
CA VAL A 379 26.57 -3.88 -7.27
C VAL A 379 27.90 -4.62 -7.33
N GLN A 380 28.90 -4.09 -8.05
CA GLN A 380 30.24 -4.69 -8.11
C GLN A 380 30.94 -4.66 -6.76
N LYS A 381 30.75 -3.58 -5.98
CA LYS A 381 31.36 -3.42 -4.65
C LYS A 381 30.70 -4.30 -3.59
N ASN A 382 29.40 -4.54 -3.71
CA ASN A 382 28.60 -5.30 -2.76
C ASN A 382 27.74 -6.32 -3.52
N PRO A 383 28.35 -7.36 -4.11
CA PRO A 383 27.58 -8.38 -4.76
C PRO A 383 26.66 -9.04 -3.73
N PRO A 384 25.39 -9.30 -4.06
CA PRO A 384 24.48 -9.93 -3.13
C PRO A 384 24.98 -11.34 -2.79
N GLU A 385 25.23 -11.57 -1.51
CA GLU A 385 25.47 -12.91 -0.98
C GLU A 385 24.21 -13.73 -1.24
N ASP A 386 24.34 -14.86 -1.93
CA ASP A 386 23.24 -15.77 -2.29
C ASP A 386 22.22 -15.27 -3.33
N ALA A 387 22.57 -14.34 -4.23
CA ALA A 387 21.72 -14.01 -5.37
C ALA A 387 22.48 -14.02 -6.71
N GLU A 388 21.81 -14.46 -7.78
CA GLU A 388 22.32 -14.36 -9.15
C GLU A 388 22.31 -12.89 -9.56
N LEU A 389 23.49 -12.33 -9.86
CA LEU A 389 23.53 -10.98 -10.39
C LEU A 389 22.97 -10.95 -11.82
N ILE A 390 21.87 -10.24 -12.01
CA ILE A 390 21.21 -10.10 -13.33
C ILE A 390 21.26 -8.68 -13.87
N PHE A 391 21.85 -7.75 -13.10
CA PHE A 391 22.02 -6.37 -13.52
C PHE A 391 22.92 -6.28 -14.75
N ASP A 392 22.40 -5.64 -15.79
CA ASP A 392 23.11 -5.32 -17.02
C ASP A 392 22.76 -3.88 -17.39
N LYS A 393 23.75 -2.98 -17.33
CA LYS A 393 23.55 -1.56 -17.59
C LYS A 393 22.98 -1.30 -18.98
N ALA A 394 23.50 -1.97 -20.01
CA ALA A 394 23.09 -1.76 -21.39
C ALA A 394 21.64 -2.23 -21.61
N LYS A 395 21.29 -3.43 -21.12
CA LYS A 395 19.91 -3.93 -21.19
C LYS A 395 18.94 -3.07 -20.39
N SER A 396 19.34 -2.62 -19.21
CA SER A 396 18.52 -1.73 -18.38
C SER A 396 18.27 -0.40 -19.09
N MET A 397 19.31 0.18 -19.71
CA MET A 397 19.21 1.40 -20.51
C MET A 397 18.24 1.24 -21.68
N ASP A 398 18.40 0.18 -22.47
CA ASP A 398 17.56 -0.09 -23.63
C ASP A 398 16.10 -0.33 -23.23
N TYR A 399 15.90 -1.07 -22.14
CA TYR A 399 14.58 -1.32 -21.57
C TYR A 399 13.88 -0.04 -21.13
N ILE A 400 14.57 0.84 -20.38
CA ILE A 400 14.00 2.11 -19.91
C ILE A 400 13.71 3.03 -21.10
N LYS A 401 14.64 3.17 -22.05
CA LYS A 401 14.43 3.97 -23.27
C LYS A 401 13.22 3.48 -24.07
N ARG A 402 13.06 2.16 -24.20
CA ARG A 402 11.90 1.55 -24.84
C ARG A 402 10.60 1.91 -24.13
N LEU A 403 10.51 1.66 -22.81
CA LEU A 403 9.31 1.99 -22.03
C LEU A 403 8.97 3.47 -22.07
N TYR A 404 9.98 4.35 -21.91
CA TYR A 404 9.78 5.79 -21.93
C TYR A 404 9.23 6.27 -23.29
N LYS A 405 9.71 5.68 -24.40
CA LYS A 405 9.18 5.94 -25.74
C LYS A 405 7.75 5.41 -25.91
N GLU A 406 7.45 4.20 -25.42
CA GLU A 406 6.12 3.58 -25.49
C GLU A 406 5.04 4.40 -24.78
N VAL A 407 5.37 5.02 -23.65
CA VAL A 407 4.43 5.87 -22.88
C VAL A 407 4.34 7.30 -23.41
N GLY A 408 4.91 7.59 -24.58
CA GLY A 408 4.84 8.89 -25.24
C GLY A 408 5.82 9.94 -24.71
N GLY A 409 6.85 9.52 -23.96
CA GLY A 409 7.93 10.40 -23.54
C GLY A 409 8.76 10.87 -24.74
N ALA A 410 8.91 12.19 -24.90
CA ALA A 410 9.92 12.77 -25.79
C ALA A 410 11.28 12.71 -25.08
N LEU A 411 12.25 12.03 -25.72
CA LEU A 411 13.65 11.96 -25.28
C LEU A 411 14.44 13.19 -25.69
#